data_AF-A0A8J5RX74-F1
#
_entry.id   AF-A0A8J5RX74-F1
#
_cell.length_a   1.000
_cell.length_b   1.000
_cell.length_c   1.000
_cell.angle_alpha   90.00
_cell.angle_beta   90.00
_cell.angle_gamma   90.00
#
_symmetry.space_group_name_H-M   'P 1'
#
loop_
_entity.id
_entity.type
_entity.pdbx_description
1 polymer ?
#
loop_
_entity_poly.entity_id
_entity_poly.type
_entity_poly.pdbx_seq_one_letter_code
_entity_poly.pdbx_strand_id
1 'polypeptide(L)'
;MAFSKPYLGLLLFITCLLQVLLAAANPPPPSCEMSDKEMRFRFSQWMAKYSKHYSCPQEQEKRYQVWKGNTNFIGAFRSQTEISSGVGAFAPQTITDSFVGMNRFGDLTSSEFVQQFTGFNNTAFQTPPPSPLSPHSWQPCCVDWRSSGAVTGVKFQKACASCWAFAAAAAIEGLHKIKTGELVSLSEQVMVDCDTGSNGCSGGRSDTALNLVAARGGIASEEKYPYTGVKGSCDVGKLLFDHSASLSGFNTVPPNDERQLALAVARQPVTVYIDAGARDFMFYKGGIYKGPCTSRVNHAVTIVGYCEGFGGDKYWIAKNSWSNDWGDQGYVYLAKDVWSPQGTCGLATSPFYPTV
;
A
#
# COMPACT_ATOMS: atom_id res chain seq x y z
N MET A 1 -18.97 98.19 13.47
CA MET A 1 -17.87 97.51 12.75
C MET A 1 -17.52 96.27 13.57
N ALA A 2 -18.16 95.14 13.33
CA ALA A 2 -17.83 94.17 12.28
C ALA A 2 -16.64 93.27 12.65
N PHE A 3 -16.94 91.97 12.71
CA PHE A 3 -16.09 90.79 12.62
C PHE A 3 -15.46 90.19 13.89
N SER A 4 -16.25 89.28 14.47
CA SER A 4 -15.89 87.90 14.80
C SER A 4 -14.79 87.29 13.90
N LYS A 5 -13.83 86.60 14.52
CA LYS A 5 -12.97 85.60 13.84
C LYS A 5 -13.04 84.27 14.61
N PRO A 6 -13.37 83.15 13.93
CA PRO A 6 -13.55 81.86 14.56
C PRO A 6 -12.23 81.11 14.70
N TYR A 7 -12.13 80.36 15.80
CA TYR A 7 -11.23 79.23 15.98
C TYR A 7 -11.62 78.11 15.01
N LEU A 8 -10.94 78.00 13.86
CA LEU A 8 -10.92 76.76 13.08
C LEU A 8 -9.85 76.87 12.00
N GLY A 9 -8.68 76.26 12.21
CA GLY A 9 -7.64 76.24 11.18
C GLY A 9 -6.22 76.14 11.71
N LEU A 10 -5.96 75.33 12.73
CA LEU A 10 -4.59 74.99 13.11
C LEU A 10 -4.50 73.59 13.74
N LEU A 11 -5.13 72.59 13.10
CA LEU A 11 -5.07 71.19 13.55
C LEU A 11 -5.16 70.17 12.42
N LEU A 12 -4.87 70.56 11.17
CA LEU A 12 -4.99 69.67 10.00
C LEU A 12 -3.84 69.78 8.99
N PHE A 13 -2.66 70.26 9.41
CA PHE A 13 -1.46 70.31 8.56
C PHE A 13 -0.19 69.77 9.25
N ILE A 14 -0.33 68.91 10.26
CA ILE A 14 0.78 68.10 10.83
C ILE A 14 0.39 66.62 10.85
N THR A 15 -0.20 66.14 9.75
CA THR A 15 -0.40 64.69 9.52
C THR A 15 -0.01 64.26 8.11
N CYS A 16 0.60 65.14 7.31
CA CYS A 16 0.93 64.85 5.90
C CYS A 16 2.45 64.75 5.61
N LEU A 17 3.30 64.60 6.63
CA LEU A 17 4.77 64.52 6.46
C LEU A 17 5.46 63.44 7.31
N LEU A 18 4.74 62.40 7.76
CA LEU A 18 5.32 61.31 8.56
C LEU A 18 4.78 59.91 8.23
N GLN A 19 4.32 59.67 7.00
CA GLN A 19 3.92 58.33 6.54
C GLN A 19 4.44 57.94 5.15
N VAL A 20 5.54 58.53 4.66
CA VAL A 20 6.15 58.14 3.36
C VAL A 20 7.53 57.47 3.52
N LEU A 21 7.92 57.09 4.73
CA LEU A 21 9.15 56.34 4.96
C LEU A 21 8.89 55.20 5.96
N LEU A 22 8.24 54.13 5.48
CA LEU A 22 8.34 52.74 5.97
C LEU A 22 7.36 51.86 5.17
N ALA A 23 7.60 51.78 3.87
CA ALA A 23 7.12 50.66 3.05
C ALA A 23 8.27 50.13 2.18
N ALA A 24 9.47 50.02 2.78
CA ALA A 24 10.31 48.89 2.42
C ALA A 24 9.63 47.68 3.07
N ALA A 25 8.70 47.07 2.34
CA ALA A 25 8.21 45.76 2.68
C ALA A 25 9.45 44.88 2.82
N ASN A 26 9.77 44.47 4.04
CA ASN A 26 10.70 43.36 4.23
C ASN A 26 10.18 42.26 3.31
N PRO A 27 11.01 41.69 2.40
CA PRO A 27 10.58 40.55 1.63
C PRO A 27 10.04 39.52 2.63
N PRO A 28 8.90 38.86 2.33
CA PRO A 28 8.43 37.78 3.17
C PRO A 28 9.63 36.86 3.45
N PRO A 29 9.79 36.34 4.68
CA PRO A 29 10.86 35.40 4.97
C PRO A 29 10.88 34.36 3.86
N PRO A 30 12.06 34.01 3.30
CA PRO A 30 12.14 33.10 2.16
C PRO A 30 11.25 31.91 2.49
N SER A 31 10.23 31.67 1.67
CA SER A 31 9.40 30.50 1.84
C SER A 31 10.37 29.32 1.92
N CYS A 32 10.16 28.39 2.87
CA CYS A 32 10.92 27.15 2.91
C CYS A 32 10.66 26.26 1.67
N GLU A 33 10.16 26.82 0.57
CA GLU A 33 9.98 26.16 -0.70
C GLU A 33 11.32 26.04 -1.40
N MET A 34 11.71 24.80 -1.68
CA MET A 34 12.91 24.49 -2.43
C MET A 34 12.84 25.12 -3.83
N SER A 35 13.97 25.68 -4.29
CA SER A 35 14.06 26.24 -5.64
C SER A 35 13.78 25.18 -6.72
N ASP A 36 13.22 25.58 -7.86
CA ASP A 36 12.95 24.64 -8.97
C ASP A 36 14.23 23.93 -9.45
N LYS A 37 15.37 24.63 -9.42
CA LYS A 37 16.69 24.06 -9.74
C LYS A 37 17.05 22.91 -8.79
N GLU A 38 16.83 23.08 -7.49
CA GLU A 38 17.07 22.04 -6.51
C GLU A 38 16.10 20.85 -6.67
N MET A 39 14.82 21.13 -6.92
CA MET A 39 13.82 20.10 -7.17
C MET A 39 14.16 19.25 -8.40
N ARG A 40 14.61 19.87 -9.49
CA ARG A 40 15.07 19.15 -10.69
C ARG A 40 16.29 18.30 -10.42
N PHE A 41 17.25 18.80 -9.64
CA PHE A 41 18.42 18.01 -9.24
C PHE A 41 18.01 16.76 -8.43
N ARG A 42 17.12 16.91 -7.45
CA ARG A 42 16.60 15.77 -6.67
C ARG A 42 15.78 14.81 -7.53
N PHE A 43 15.02 15.30 -8.50
CA PHE A 43 14.31 14.46 -9.46
C PHE A 43 15.28 13.62 -10.28
N SER A 44 16.39 14.20 -10.77
CA SER A 44 17.42 13.44 -11.49
C SER A 44 18.06 12.34 -10.63
N GLN A 45 18.32 12.62 -9.34
CA GLN A 45 18.81 11.60 -8.40
C GLN A 45 17.79 10.49 -8.16
N TRP A 46 16.52 10.86 -8.01
CA TRP A 46 15.42 9.91 -7.87
C TRP A 46 15.25 9.03 -9.13
N MET A 47 15.37 9.62 -10.32
CA MET A 47 15.34 8.88 -11.58
C MET A 47 16.47 7.86 -11.65
N ALA A 48 17.68 8.27 -11.29
CA ALA A 48 18.84 7.38 -11.24
C ALA A 48 18.65 6.23 -10.22
N LYS A 49 18.13 6.54 -9.01
CA LYS A 49 17.86 5.54 -7.98
C LYS A 49 16.90 4.45 -8.45
N TYR A 50 15.85 4.82 -9.19
CA TYR A 50 14.79 3.90 -9.61
C TYR A 50 14.87 3.48 -11.09
N SER A 51 16.00 3.76 -11.75
CA SER A 51 16.24 3.47 -13.17
C SER A 51 15.11 3.96 -14.07
N LYS A 52 14.65 5.19 -13.85
CA LYS A 52 13.55 5.81 -14.60
C LYS A 52 14.07 6.41 -15.89
N HIS A 53 13.46 5.99 -17.00
CA HIS A 53 13.74 6.49 -18.33
C HIS A 53 12.42 6.88 -18.99
N TYR A 54 12.45 7.97 -19.76
CA TYR A 54 11.27 8.51 -20.45
C TYR A 54 11.55 8.58 -21.94
N SER A 55 10.53 8.32 -22.76
CA SER A 55 10.65 8.25 -24.22
C SER A 55 11.00 9.58 -24.87
N CYS A 56 10.60 10.70 -24.25
CA CYS A 56 10.88 12.04 -24.76
C CYS A 56 10.98 13.07 -23.61
N PRO A 57 11.60 14.24 -23.88
CA PRO A 57 11.70 15.32 -22.89
C PRO A 57 10.34 15.82 -22.38
N GLN A 58 9.30 15.81 -23.22
CA GLN A 58 7.96 16.26 -22.84
C GLN A 58 7.33 15.33 -21.80
N GLU A 59 7.50 14.01 -21.94
CA GLU A 59 7.04 13.05 -20.93
C GLU A 59 7.86 13.19 -19.64
N GLN A 60 9.18 13.38 -19.74
CA GLN A 60 10.02 13.63 -18.55
C GLN A 60 9.57 14.89 -17.79
N GLU A 61 9.23 15.97 -18.49
CA GLU A 61 8.73 17.19 -17.83
C GLU A 61 7.37 16.96 -17.16
N LYS A 62 6.45 16.25 -17.82
CA LYS A 62 5.17 15.86 -17.21
C LYS A 62 5.40 15.04 -15.93
N ARG A 63 6.30 14.06 -15.98
CA ARG A 63 6.66 13.18 -14.85
C ARG A 63 7.34 13.96 -13.73
N TYR A 64 8.18 14.94 -14.06
CA TYR A 64 8.75 15.88 -13.09
C TYR A 64 7.66 16.66 -12.35
N GLN A 65 6.65 17.19 -13.05
CA GLN A 65 5.57 17.94 -12.39
C GLN A 65 4.76 17.06 -11.43
N VAL A 66 4.47 15.81 -11.82
CA VAL A 66 3.82 14.83 -10.92
C VAL A 66 4.70 14.52 -9.71
N TRP A 67 5.98 14.26 -9.94
CA TRP A 67 6.96 13.99 -8.88
C TRP A 67 7.14 15.16 -7.92
N LYS A 68 7.18 16.39 -8.43
CA LYS A 68 7.22 17.62 -7.64
C LYS A 68 5.98 17.74 -6.77
N GLY A 69 4.80 17.53 -7.34
CA GLY A 69 3.53 17.52 -6.60
C GLY A 69 3.50 16.46 -5.50
N ASN A 70 4.05 15.27 -5.75
CA ASN A 70 4.15 14.18 -4.77
C ASN A 70 5.19 14.48 -3.67
N THR A 71 6.30 15.10 -4.02
CA THR A 71 7.31 15.55 -3.05
C THR A 71 6.74 16.59 -2.09
N ASN A 72 6.00 17.57 -2.61
CA ASN A 72 5.34 18.59 -1.79
C ASN A 72 4.29 17.97 -0.86
N PHE A 73 3.51 17.00 -1.35
CA PHE A 73 2.56 16.25 -0.53
C PHE A 73 3.24 15.52 0.64
N ILE A 74 4.33 14.81 0.36
CA ILE A 74 5.12 14.11 1.40
C ILE A 74 5.68 15.11 2.42
N GLY A 75 6.18 16.26 1.97
CA GLY A 75 6.66 17.32 2.86
C GLY A 75 5.55 17.85 3.79
N ALA A 76 4.39 18.19 3.22
CA ALA A 76 3.23 18.67 3.98
C ALA A 76 2.71 17.63 4.98
N PHE A 77 2.65 16.35 4.60
CA PHE A 77 2.24 15.25 5.47
C PHE A 77 3.13 15.16 6.72
N ARG A 78 4.45 15.22 6.53
CA ARG A 78 5.43 15.17 7.63
C ARG A 78 5.27 16.33 8.60
N SER A 79 5.09 17.55 8.09
CA SER A 79 4.87 18.72 8.93
C SER A 79 3.60 18.61 9.77
N GLN A 80 2.52 18.04 9.23
CA GLN A 80 1.28 17.82 9.98
C GLN A 80 1.42 16.76 11.07
N THR A 81 2.12 15.67 10.80
CA THR A 81 2.38 14.62 11.80
C THR A 81 3.28 15.11 12.92
N GLU A 82 4.34 15.88 12.63
CA GLU A 82 5.24 16.45 13.65
C GLU A 82 4.51 17.43 14.58
N ILE A 83 3.59 18.25 14.06
CA ILE A 83 2.76 19.17 14.85
C ILE A 83 1.79 18.41 15.75
N SER A 84 1.20 17.32 15.25
CA SER A 84 0.20 16.53 15.97
C SER A 84 0.81 15.70 17.11
N SER A 85 2.07 15.28 16.96
CA SER A 85 2.73 14.44 17.96
C SER A 85 3.25 15.22 19.18
N GLY A 86 3.45 16.55 19.15
CA GLY A 86 3.80 17.38 20.31
C GLY A 86 5.05 16.96 21.12
N VAL A 87 5.82 15.98 20.62
CA VAL A 87 6.83 15.25 21.37
C VAL A 87 8.18 15.51 20.70
N GLY A 88 9.07 16.16 21.45
CA GLY A 88 10.45 16.42 21.03
C GLY A 88 11.19 15.13 20.68
N ALA A 89 12.27 15.27 19.91
CA ALA A 89 13.06 14.25 19.21
C ALA A 89 13.71 13.11 20.05
N PHE A 90 13.16 12.76 21.22
CA PHE A 90 13.70 11.77 22.15
C PHE A 90 12.70 10.70 22.63
N ALA A 91 11.48 10.64 22.09
CA ALA A 91 10.62 9.49 22.35
C ALA A 91 11.07 8.29 21.49
N PRO A 92 11.16 7.07 22.08
CA PRO A 92 11.42 5.86 21.31
C PRO A 92 10.36 5.75 20.21
N GLN A 93 10.77 5.40 18.98
CA GLN A 93 9.88 5.28 17.84
C GLN A 93 8.85 4.16 18.08
N THR A 94 7.77 4.49 18.77
CA THR A 94 6.59 3.66 18.88
C THR A 94 5.92 3.63 17.52
N ILE A 95 5.65 2.43 17.01
CA ILE A 95 4.90 2.17 15.77
C ILE A 95 3.43 2.56 16.02
N THR A 96 3.11 3.85 16.12
CA THR A 96 1.74 4.30 16.40
C THR A 96 1.07 4.87 15.15
N ASP A 97 1.71 5.85 14.52
CA ASP A 97 1.11 6.54 13.37
C ASP A 97 1.91 6.31 12.09
N SER A 98 1.18 6.08 11.00
CA SER A 98 1.79 5.88 9.70
C SER A 98 2.48 7.14 9.19
N PHE A 99 3.63 6.96 8.53
CA PHE A 99 4.35 8.03 7.85
C PHE A 99 4.63 7.68 6.39
N VAL A 100 4.85 8.73 5.60
CA VAL A 100 5.04 8.62 4.15
C VAL A 100 6.47 8.98 3.71
N GLY A 101 6.90 8.41 2.59
CA GLY A 101 8.21 8.64 2.02
C GLY A 101 8.24 8.46 0.50
N MET A 102 9.14 9.21 -0.15
CA MET A 102 9.31 9.13 -1.60
C MET A 102 9.83 7.74 -1.98
N ASN A 103 9.09 7.06 -2.86
CA ASN A 103 9.41 5.74 -3.37
C ASN A 103 9.40 5.75 -4.91
N ARG A 104 9.51 4.56 -5.52
CA ARG A 104 9.55 4.42 -6.99
C ARG A 104 8.31 4.88 -7.75
N PHE A 105 7.19 5.10 -7.07
CA PHE A 105 5.92 5.56 -7.65
C PHE A 105 5.80 7.09 -7.65
N GLY A 106 6.89 7.80 -7.28
CA GLY A 106 6.95 9.25 -7.19
C GLY A 106 6.47 10.00 -8.43
N ASP A 107 6.63 9.44 -9.63
CA ASP A 107 6.21 10.07 -10.89
C ASP A 107 4.82 9.66 -11.40
N LEU A 108 4.03 8.97 -10.56
CA LEU A 108 2.67 8.55 -10.88
C LEU A 108 1.64 9.36 -10.11
N THR A 109 0.49 9.60 -10.75
CA THR A 109 -0.72 10.00 -10.02
C THR A 109 -1.32 8.79 -9.31
N SER A 110 -2.17 9.00 -8.30
CA SER A 110 -2.89 7.90 -7.65
C SER A 110 -3.72 7.06 -8.64
N SER A 111 -4.31 7.69 -9.67
CA SER A 111 -5.08 6.98 -10.69
C SER A 111 -4.21 6.10 -11.60
N GLU A 112 -3.07 6.63 -12.08
CA GLU A 112 -2.10 5.84 -12.86
C GLU A 112 -1.55 4.68 -12.02
N PHE A 113 -1.27 4.94 -10.74
CA PHE A 113 -0.80 3.93 -9.80
C PHE A 113 -1.81 2.80 -9.60
N VAL A 114 -3.06 3.13 -9.28
CA VAL A 114 -4.12 2.13 -9.11
C VAL A 114 -4.28 1.31 -10.38
N GLN A 115 -4.33 1.95 -11.54
CA GLN A 115 -4.51 1.26 -12.82
C GLN A 115 -3.38 0.27 -13.15
N GLN A 116 -2.13 0.58 -12.79
CA GLN A 116 -0.96 -0.22 -13.18
C GLN A 116 -0.51 -1.22 -12.11
N PHE A 117 -0.74 -0.93 -10.82
CA PHE A 117 -0.15 -1.66 -9.70
C PHE A 117 -1.18 -2.29 -8.73
N THR A 118 -2.47 -2.03 -8.93
CA THR A 118 -3.55 -2.81 -8.29
C THR A 118 -4.22 -3.70 -9.35
N GLY A 119 -5.25 -4.47 -9.01
CA GLY A 119 -5.79 -5.43 -9.98
C GLY A 119 -6.86 -6.37 -9.46
N PHE A 120 -7.50 -6.07 -8.33
CA PHE A 120 -8.67 -6.84 -7.92
C PHE A 120 -9.85 -6.50 -8.85
N ASN A 121 -10.44 -7.54 -9.45
CA ASN A 121 -11.64 -7.43 -10.25
C ASN A 121 -12.87 -7.95 -9.47
N ASN A 122 -13.90 -7.11 -9.31
CA ASN A 122 -15.12 -7.46 -8.60
C ASN A 122 -16.14 -8.25 -9.46
N THR A 123 -15.69 -8.89 -10.54
CA THR A 123 -16.53 -9.83 -11.30
C THR A 123 -17.02 -10.94 -10.38
N ALA A 124 -18.32 -11.26 -10.47
CA ALA A 124 -18.94 -12.28 -9.64
C ALA A 124 -18.24 -13.63 -9.81
N PHE A 125 -17.81 -14.22 -8.70
CA PHE A 125 -17.24 -15.55 -8.63
C PHE A 125 -17.94 -16.32 -7.51
N GLN A 126 -18.33 -17.57 -7.78
CA GLN A 126 -18.96 -18.42 -6.78
C GLN A 126 -17.89 -18.84 -5.77
N THR A 127 -17.99 -18.29 -4.57
CA THR A 127 -17.11 -18.68 -3.46
C THR A 127 -17.80 -19.74 -2.60
N PRO A 128 -17.03 -20.67 -1.99
CA PRO A 128 -17.55 -21.55 -0.97
C PRO A 128 -18.23 -20.74 0.15
N PRO A 129 -19.27 -21.29 0.80
CA PRO A 129 -19.89 -20.63 1.94
C PRO A 129 -18.85 -20.40 3.05
N PRO A 130 -18.93 -19.27 3.77
CA PRO A 130 -18.04 -18.99 4.89
C PRO A 130 -18.02 -20.12 5.90
N SER A 131 -16.82 -20.48 6.36
CA SER A 131 -16.59 -21.54 7.33
C SER A 131 -16.12 -20.94 8.65
N PRO A 132 -17.03 -20.71 9.62
CA PRO A 132 -16.67 -20.18 10.93
C PRO A 132 -15.67 -21.08 11.64
N LEU A 133 -14.59 -20.48 12.12
CA LEU A 133 -13.58 -21.13 12.93
C LEU A 133 -13.98 -21.05 14.40
N SER A 134 -13.96 -22.21 15.06
CA SER A 134 -14.10 -22.27 16.51
C SER A 134 -12.91 -21.57 17.19
N PRO A 135 -13.16 -20.67 18.16
CA PRO A 135 -12.09 -20.10 18.97
C PRO A 135 -11.31 -21.24 19.62
N HIS A 136 -9.99 -21.23 19.48
CA HIS A 136 -9.16 -22.08 20.33
C HIS A 136 -9.14 -21.49 21.75
N SER A 137 -8.93 -22.33 22.76
CA SER A 137 -8.76 -21.89 24.15
C SER A 137 -7.59 -20.91 24.31
N TRP A 138 -6.66 -20.90 23.35
CA TRP A 138 -5.54 -19.98 23.29
C TRP A 138 -5.36 -19.42 21.88
N GLN A 139 -5.36 -18.10 21.77
CA GLN A 139 -5.01 -17.35 20.57
C GLN A 139 -3.77 -16.50 20.89
N PRO A 140 -2.66 -16.63 20.15
CA PRO A 140 -1.47 -15.82 20.40
C PRO A 140 -1.80 -14.33 20.25
N CYS A 141 -1.23 -13.48 21.12
CA CYS A 141 -1.36 -12.02 21.00
C CYS A 141 -0.58 -11.47 19.79
N CYS A 142 0.42 -12.21 19.32
CA CYS A 142 1.23 -11.88 18.15
C CYS A 142 1.52 -13.15 17.36
N VAL A 143 1.31 -13.06 16.06
CA VAL A 143 1.59 -14.07 15.05
C VAL A 143 2.37 -13.37 13.96
N ASP A 144 3.55 -13.89 13.63
CA ASP A 144 4.34 -13.41 12.50
C ASP A 144 4.95 -14.60 11.76
N TRP A 145 4.32 -14.98 10.64
CA TRP A 145 4.75 -16.11 9.83
C TRP A 145 6.13 -15.89 9.18
N ARG A 146 6.64 -14.66 9.12
CA ARG A 146 8.01 -14.37 8.67
C ARG A 146 9.02 -14.98 9.64
N SER A 147 8.79 -14.80 10.93
CA SER A 147 9.65 -15.35 12.00
C SER A 147 9.64 -16.88 12.02
N SER A 148 8.54 -17.49 11.59
CA SER A 148 8.41 -18.95 11.41
C SER A 148 8.97 -19.47 10.09
N GLY A 149 9.52 -18.60 9.24
CA GLY A 149 10.06 -18.96 7.92
C GLY A 149 9.00 -19.42 6.91
N ALA A 150 7.73 -19.03 7.09
CA ALA A 150 6.59 -19.38 6.23
C ALA A 150 6.18 -18.24 5.29
N VAL A 151 7.13 -17.36 4.96
CA VAL A 151 6.92 -16.23 4.05
C VAL A 151 8.16 -16.09 3.16
N THR A 152 7.99 -16.18 1.84
CA THR A 152 9.06 -15.93 0.87
C THR A 152 9.44 -14.45 0.83
N GLY A 153 10.55 -14.10 0.16
CA GLY A 153 10.91 -12.70 -0.08
C GLY A 153 9.79 -11.89 -0.75
N VAL A 154 9.74 -10.58 -0.49
CA VAL A 154 8.82 -9.69 -1.20
C VAL A 154 9.26 -9.54 -2.66
N LYS A 155 8.29 -9.67 -3.57
CA LYS A 155 8.50 -9.59 -5.02
C LYS A 155 8.02 -8.24 -5.57
N PHE A 156 8.19 -8.04 -6.88
CA PHE A 156 7.71 -6.85 -7.59
C PHE A 156 6.87 -7.22 -8.82
N GLN A 157 5.58 -6.90 -8.79
CA GLN A 157 4.63 -7.20 -9.86
C GLN A 157 4.81 -6.35 -11.14
N LYS A 158 5.77 -5.42 -11.18
CA LYS A 158 5.95 -4.51 -12.34
C LYS A 158 4.66 -3.74 -12.66
N ALA A 159 4.59 -3.12 -13.84
CA ALA A 159 3.39 -2.42 -14.32
C ALA A 159 2.39 -3.43 -14.92
N CYS A 160 1.94 -4.36 -14.10
CA CYS A 160 0.98 -5.41 -14.45
C CYS A 160 0.01 -5.58 -13.27
N ALA A 161 -1.29 -5.49 -13.53
CA ALA A 161 -2.36 -5.59 -12.52
C ALA A 161 -2.56 -7.02 -11.99
N SER A 162 -1.50 -7.61 -11.44
CA SER A 162 -1.41 -9.03 -11.08
C SER A 162 -1.29 -9.28 -9.58
N CYS A 163 -1.58 -8.29 -8.74
CA CYS A 163 -1.58 -8.42 -7.27
C CYS A 163 -2.36 -9.65 -6.77
N TRP A 164 -3.45 -10.01 -7.46
CA TRP A 164 -4.27 -11.18 -7.18
C TRP A 164 -3.48 -12.49 -7.26
N ALA A 165 -2.60 -12.63 -8.26
CA ALA A 165 -1.73 -13.80 -8.42
C ALA A 165 -0.65 -13.83 -7.32
N PHE A 166 -0.04 -12.68 -6.99
CA PHE A 166 0.95 -12.59 -5.90
C PHE A 166 0.35 -12.92 -4.53
N ALA A 167 -0.86 -12.43 -4.24
CA ALA A 167 -1.52 -12.72 -2.98
C ALA A 167 -1.89 -14.20 -2.85
N ALA A 168 -2.38 -14.82 -3.94
CA ALA A 168 -2.63 -16.26 -4.00
C ALA A 168 -1.34 -17.06 -3.77
N ALA A 169 -0.27 -16.77 -4.52
CA ALA A 169 1.02 -17.45 -4.38
C ALA A 169 1.53 -17.37 -2.94
N ALA A 170 1.60 -16.18 -2.34
CA ALA A 170 2.09 -16.01 -0.98
C ALA A 170 1.29 -16.80 0.07
N ALA A 171 -0.02 -16.97 -0.12
CA ALA A 171 -0.84 -17.80 0.77
C ALA A 171 -0.54 -19.30 0.59
N ILE A 172 -0.37 -19.78 -0.65
CA ILE A 172 0.00 -21.17 -0.95
C ILE A 172 1.40 -21.48 -0.42
N GLU A 173 2.37 -20.60 -0.64
CA GLU A 173 3.75 -20.73 -0.17
C GLU A 173 3.81 -20.93 1.35
N GLY A 174 3.07 -20.10 2.09
CA GLY A 174 2.99 -20.19 3.54
C GLY A 174 2.32 -21.48 4.01
N LEU A 175 1.19 -21.87 3.41
CA LEU A 175 0.53 -23.13 3.73
C LEU A 175 1.45 -24.33 3.44
N HIS A 176 2.12 -24.33 2.28
CA HIS A 176 3.03 -25.39 1.89
C HIS A 176 4.14 -25.55 2.93
N LYS A 177 4.81 -24.46 3.32
CA LYS A 177 5.82 -24.48 4.39
C LYS A 177 5.29 -25.03 5.72
N ILE A 178 4.09 -24.63 6.12
CA ILE A 178 3.47 -25.09 7.37
C ILE A 178 3.20 -26.61 7.33
N LYS A 179 2.90 -27.16 6.15
CA LYS A 179 2.52 -28.57 5.99
C LYS A 179 3.69 -29.50 5.71
N THR A 180 4.67 -29.05 4.94
CA THR A 180 5.78 -29.89 4.47
C THR A 180 7.10 -29.56 5.14
N GLY A 181 7.23 -28.37 5.74
CA GLY A 181 8.51 -27.86 6.25
C GLY A 181 9.38 -27.23 5.16
N GLU A 182 8.97 -27.24 3.89
CA GLU A 182 9.72 -26.67 2.77
C GLU A 182 9.13 -25.33 2.33
N LEU A 183 9.98 -24.29 2.20
CA LEU A 183 9.54 -22.99 1.69
C LEU A 183 9.99 -22.89 0.23
N VAL A 184 9.02 -22.83 -0.67
CA VAL A 184 9.25 -22.72 -2.12
C VAL A 184 8.68 -21.41 -2.61
N SER A 185 9.39 -20.70 -3.49
CA SER A 185 8.85 -19.55 -4.22
C SER A 185 8.04 -20.04 -5.42
N LEU A 186 6.75 -19.72 -5.47
CA LEU A 186 5.82 -20.18 -6.50
C LEU A 186 5.68 -19.17 -7.65
N SER A 187 5.26 -19.66 -8.81
CA SER A 187 5.12 -18.86 -10.03
C SER A 187 3.79 -18.12 -10.06
N GLU A 188 3.82 -16.80 -9.89
CA GLU A 188 2.66 -15.97 -10.19
C GLU A 188 2.32 -15.97 -11.69
N GLN A 189 3.34 -16.16 -12.55
CA GLN A 189 3.18 -16.13 -14.00
C GLN A 189 2.26 -17.23 -14.52
N VAL A 190 2.32 -18.45 -13.95
CA VAL A 190 1.38 -19.52 -14.28
C VAL A 190 -0.05 -19.06 -14.11
N MET A 191 -0.37 -18.38 -13.01
CA MET A 191 -1.72 -17.87 -12.77
C MET A 191 -2.06 -16.74 -13.76
N VAL A 192 -1.15 -15.79 -13.98
CA VAL A 192 -1.34 -14.68 -14.93
C VAL A 192 -1.64 -15.17 -16.35
N ASP A 193 -0.97 -16.23 -16.80
CA ASP A 193 -1.11 -16.75 -18.16
C ASP A 193 -2.29 -17.73 -18.30
N CYS A 194 -2.57 -18.53 -17.27
CA CYS A 194 -3.46 -19.69 -17.36
C CYS A 194 -4.82 -19.54 -16.66
N ASP A 195 -4.99 -18.61 -15.72
CA ASP A 195 -6.29 -18.42 -15.05
C ASP A 195 -7.28 -17.74 -16.00
N THR A 196 -8.20 -18.52 -16.55
CA THR A 196 -9.27 -18.03 -17.43
C THR A 196 -10.41 -17.34 -16.69
N GLY A 197 -10.45 -17.43 -15.36
CA GLY A 197 -11.34 -16.62 -14.50
C GLY A 197 -10.84 -15.20 -14.28
N SER A 198 -9.59 -14.92 -14.67
CA SER A 198 -8.93 -13.62 -14.56
C SER A 198 -8.45 -13.09 -15.91
N ASN A 199 -8.03 -11.82 -15.94
CA ASN A 199 -7.58 -11.14 -17.16
C ASN A 199 -6.07 -10.85 -17.16
N GLY A 200 -5.26 -11.68 -16.50
CA GLY A 200 -3.81 -11.50 -16.41
C GLY A 200 -3.42 -10.14 -15.85
N CYS A 201 -2.70 -9.34 -16.65
CA CYS A 201 -2.28 -7.98 -16.30
C CYS A 201 -3.38 -6.91 -16.38
N SER A 202 -4.62 -7.28 -16.67
CA SER A 202 -5.79 -6.37 -16.62
C SER A 202 -6.64 -6.59 -15.36
N GLY A 203 -6.12 -7.34 -14.39
CA GLY A 203 -6.80 -7.64 -13.13
C GLY A 203 -7.44 -9.02 -13.10
N GLY A 204 -7.76 -9.47 -11.90
CA GLY A 204 -8.22 -10.81 -11.61
C GLY A 204 -8.61 -10.97 -10.15
N ARG A 205 -8.78 -12.22 -9.73
CA ARG A 205 -9.12 -12.56 -8.35
C ARG A 205 -8.22 -13.66 -7.82
N SER A 206 -7.85 -13.58 -6.56
CA SER A 206 -6.97 -14.58 -5.98
C SER A 206 -7.70 -15.90 -5.72
N ASP A 207 -9.03 -15.89 -5.55
CA ASP A 207 -9.86 -17.08 -5.36
C ASP A 207 -10.01 -17.92 -6.64
N THR A 208 -10.16 -17.28 -7.82
CA THR A 208 -10.09 -18.00 -9.11
C THR A 208 -8.73 -18.63 -9.32
N ALA A 209 -7.66 -17.95 -8.91
CA ALA A 209 -6.29 -18.43 -8.96
C ALA A 209 -6.09 -19.66 -8.06
N LEU A 210 -6.57 -19.63 -6.81
CA LEU A 210 -6.57 -20.80 -5.93
C LEU A 210 -7.38 -21.95 -6.54
N ASN A 211 -8.54 -21.67 -7.12
CA ASN A 211 -9.35 -22.69 -7.78
C ASN A 211 -8.65 -23.33 -8.99
N LEU A 212 -7.91 -22.56 -9.79
CA LEU A 212 -7.07 -23.08 -10.87
C LEU A 212 -6.04 -24.07 -10.30
N VAL A 213 -5.29 -23.68 -9.27
CA VAL A 213 -4.26 -24.55 -8.67
C VAL A 213 -4.88 -25.83 -8.12
N ALA A 214 -6.03 -25.75 -7.45
CA ALA A 214 -6.78 -26.91 -6.97
C ALA A 214 -7.14 -27.85 -8.11
N ALA A 215 -7.77 -27.31 -9.16
CA ALA A 215 -8.29 -28.07 -10.29
C ALA A 215 -7.19 -28.71 -11.16
N ARG A 216 -5.97 -28.15 -11.14
CA ARG A 216 -4.82 -28.68 -11.86
C ARG A 216 -3.92 -29.58 -11.01
N GLY A 217 -4.18 -29.67 -9.71
CA GLY A 217 -3.43 -30.50 -8.77
C GLY A 217 -2.14 -29.87 -8.27
N GLY A 218 -1.82 -28.64 -8.69
CA GLY A 218 -0.63 -27.93 -8.23
C GLY A 218 -0.24 -26.73 -9.07
N ILE A 219 0.89 -26.14 -8.71
CA ILE A 219 1.46 -24.93 -9.31
C ILE A 219 2.99 -25.03 -9.38
N ALA A 220 3.58 -24.48 -10.43
CA ALA A 220 5.02 -24.46 -10.62
C ALA A 220 5.75 -23.47 -9.71
N SER A 221 7.04 -23.71 -9.49
CA SER A 221 7.93 -22.75 -8.83
C SER A 221 8.24 -21.55 -9.73
N GLU A 222 8.62 -20.44 -9.11
CA GLU A 222 9.13 -19.24 -9.79
C GLU A 222 10.34 -19.58 -10.68
N GLU A 223 11.20 -20.51 -10.25
CA GLU A 223 12.36 -20.95 -11.04
C GLU A 223 11.94 -21.62 -12.35
N LYS A 224 10.93 -22.50 -12.30
CA LYS A 224 10.45 -23.24 -13.47
C LYS A 224 9.61 -22.39 -14.41
N TYR A 225 8.90 -21.39 -13.90
CA TYR A 225 8.08 -20.49 -14.71
C TYR A 225 8.21 -19.04 -14.19
N PRO A 226 9.27 -18.32 -14.60
CA PRO A 226 9.59 -17.00 -14.04
C PRO A 226 8.59 -15.89 -14.38
N TYR A 227 8.48 -14.91 -13.49
CA TYR A 227 7.62 -13.75 -13.65
C TYR A 227 8.14 -12.74 -14.66
N THR A 228 7.40 -12.57 -15.76
CA THR A 228 7.73 -11.66 -16.86
C THR A 228 7.12 -10.27 -16.67
N GLY A 229 5.97 -10.18 -15.99
CA GLY A 229 5.23 -8.92 -15.82
C GLY A 229 4.36 -8.53 -17.01
N VAL A 230 4.04 -9.48 -17.87
CA VAL A 230 3.10 -9.35 -18.98
C VAL A 230 2.25 -10.62 -19.07
N LYS A 231 1.06 -10.54 -19.65
CA LYS A 231 0.26 -11.74 -19.94
C LYS A 231 0.83 -12.42 -21.20
N GLY A 232 1.32 -13.64 -21.04
CA GLY A 232 1.76 -14.51 -22.11
C GLY A 232 0.72 -15.56 -22.48
N SER A 233 1.13 -16.52 -23.31
CA SER A 233 0.36 -17.74 -23.56
C SER A 233 0.58 -18.73 -22.43
N CYS A 234 -0.49 -19.39 -21.98
CA CYS A 234 -0.40 -20.43 -20.96
C CYS A 234 0.45 -21.61 -21.44
N ASP A 235 1.57 -21.89 -20.76
CA ASP A 235 2.31 -23.13 -20.91
C ASP A 235 1.58 -24.27 -20.18
N VAL A 236 0.73 -24.98 -20.92
CA VAL A 236 -0.09 -26.08 -20.39
C VAL A 236 0.76 -27.24 -19.88
N GLY A 237 1.95 -27.46 -20.46
CA GLY A 237 2.87 -28.50 -19.99
C GLY A 237 3.33 -28.20 -18.56
N LYS A 238 3.78 -26.97 -18.32
CA LYS A 238 4.19 -26.55 -16.97
C LYS A 238 3.02 -26.50 -15.99
N LEU A 239 1.85 -26.06 -16.44
CA LEU A 239 0.64 -26.03 -15.60
C LEU A 239 0.24 -27.43 -15.10
N LEU A 240 0.37 -28.46 -15.96
CA LEU A 240 -0.11 -29.81 -15.65
C LEU A 240 0.92 -30.71 -14.98
N PHE A 241 2.21 -30.49 -15.22
CA PHE A 241 3.24 -31.47 -14.85
C PHE A 241 4.37 -30.94 -13.96
N ASP A 242 4.53 -29.61 -13.80
CA ASP A 242 5.65 -29.02 -13.07
C ASP A 242 5.27 -28.54 -11.66
N HIS A 243 4.52 -29.33 -10.89
CA HIS A 243 4.02 -28.92 -9.58
C HIS A 243 5.13 -28.89 -8.51
N SER A 244 5.26 -27.77 -7.81
CA SER A 244 6.15 -27.59 -6.64
C SER A 244 5.36 -27.41 -5.33
N ALA A 245 4.10 -27.02 -5.43
CA ALA A 245 3.14 -27.06 -4.33
C ALA A 245 1.75 -27.40 -4.87
N SER A 246 0.88 -27.90 -3.99
CA SER A 246 -0.50 -28.25 -4.30
C SER A 246 -1.45 -27.83 -3.17
N LEU A 247 -2.73 -27.77 -3.50
CA LEU A 247 -3.83 -27.50 -2.57
C LEU A 247 -5.07 -28.25 -3.08
N SER A 248 -5.98 -28.60 -2.17
CA SER A 248 -7.25 -29.26 -2.49
C SER A 248 -8.40 -28.27 -2.72
N GLY A 249 -8.26 -27.04 -2.24
CA GLY A 249 -9.24 -25.98 -2.40
C GLY A 249 -8.91 -24.76 -1.55
N PHE A 250 -9.93 -24.00 -1.20
CA PHE A 250 -9.81 -22.86 -0.29
C PHE A 250 -11.09 -22.70 0.52
N ASN A 251 -10.96 -22.12 1.71
CA ASN A 251 -12.09 -21.76 2.57
C ASN A 251 -12.20 -20.25 2.66
N THR A 252 -13.45 -19.76 2.72
CA THR A 252 -13.76 -18.37 3.00
C THR A 252 -13.92 -18.15 4.50
N VAL A 253 -13.37 -17.04 4.99
CA VAL A 253 -13.57 -16.55 6.35
C VAL A 253 -14.89 -15.79 6.39
N PRO A 254 -15.68 -15.88 7.48
CA PRO A 254 -16.84 -15.01 7.69
C PRO A 254 -16.52 -13.54 7.39
N PRO A 255 -17.24 -12.91 6.45
CA PRO A 255 -16.96 -11.54 6.05
C PRO A 255 -17.34 -10.57 7.17
N ASN A 256 -16.59 -9.47 7.26
CA ASN A 256 -16.75 -8.40 8.23
C ASN A 256 -16.55 -8.84 9.70
N ASP A 257 -15.69 -9.85 9.91
CA ASP A 257 -15.36 -10.39 11.22
C ASP A 257 -13.83 -10.50 11.39
N GLU A 258 -13.22 -9.45 11.93
CA GLU A 258 -11.78 -9.42 12.21
C GLU A 258 -11.34 -10.50 13.22
N ARG A 259 -12.24 -10.98 14.08
CA ARG A 259 -11.95 -12.07 15.01
C ARG A 259 -11.80 -13.39 14.26
N GLN A 260 -12.71 -13.67 13.34
CA GLN A 260 -12.61 -14.85 12.46
C GLN A 260 -11.38 -14.78 11.56
N LEU A 261 -11.07 -13.61 11.02
CA LEU A 261 -9.82 -13.38 10.29
C LEU A 261 -8.60 -13.67 11.17
N ALA A 262 -8.59 -13.20 12.42
CA ALA A 262 -7.46 -13.42 13.33
C ALA A 262 -7.28 -14.91 13.66
N LEU A 263 -8.39 -15.66 13.80
CA LEU A 263 -8.36 -17.12 13.98
C LEU A 263 -7.80 -17.84 12.75
N ALA A 264 -8.10 -17.37 11.54
CA ALA A 264 -7.53 -17.93 10.31
C ALA A 264 -6.03 -17.61 10.18
N VAL A 265 -5.65 -16.35 10.42
CA VAL A 265 -4.25 -15.88 10.36
C VAL A 265 -3.38 -16.59 11.40
N ALA A 266 -3.93 -16.94 12.57
CA ALA A 266 -3.23 -17.71 13.59
C ALA A 266 -2.83 -19.13 13.12
N ARG A 267 -3.44 -19.64 12.04
CA ARG A 267 -3.19 -20.98 11.51
C ARG A 267 -2.31 -20.99 10.26
N GLN A 268 -2.38 -19.93 9.45
CA GLN A 268 -1.63 -19.77 8.21
C GLN A 268 -1.81 -18.35 7.63
N PRO A 269 -1.01 -17.94 6.63
CA PRO A 269 -1.28 -16.70 5.89
C PRO A 269 -2.64 -16.71 5.17
N VAL A 270 -3.31 -15.55 5.13
CA VAL A 270 -4.68 -15.38 4.60
C VAL A 270 -4.68 -14.29 3.53
N THR A 271 -5.33 -14.55 2.40
CA THR A 271 -5.50 -13.56 1.33
C THR A 271 -6.67 -12.62 1.65
N VAL A 272 -6.44 -11.32 1.44
CA VAL A 272 -7.46 -10.28 1.61
C VAL A 272 -7.42 -9.29 0.45
N TYR A 273 -8.50 -8.52 0.30
CA TYR A 273 -8.53 -7.37 -0.58
C TYR A 273 -8.62 -6.08 0.24
N ILE A 274 -7.92 -5.05 -0.20
CA ILE A 274 -7.89 -3.73 0.44
C ILE A 274 -8.12 -2.62 -0.58
N ASP A 275 -8.56 -1.46 -0.10
CA ASP A 275 -8.51 -0.21 -0.84
C ASP A 275 -7.12 0.41 -0.70
N ALA A 276 -6.36 0.42 -1.80
CA ALA A 276 -5.03 1.00 -1.89
C ALA A 276 -4.99 2.29 -2.73
N GLY A 277 -6.14 2.93 -2.96
CA GLY A 277 -6.26 4.10 -3.85
C GLY A 277 -5.79 5.43 -3.26
N ALA A 278 -5.58 5.49 -1.94
CA ALA A 278 -5.17 6.70 -1.26
C ALA A 278 -3.73 7.08 -1.58
N ARG A 279 -3.45 8.39 -1.69
CA ARG A 279 -2.14 8.92 -2.07
C ARG A 279 -1.06 8.68 -1.01
N ASP A 280 -1.43 8.74 0.26
CA ASP A 280 -0.55 8.36 1.37
C ASP A 280 -0.32 6.85 1.44
N PHE A 281 -1.30 6.00 1.11
CA PHE A 281 -1.05 4.57 0.95
C PHE A 281 0.00 4.30 -0.14
N MET A 282 -0.10 4.96 -1.29
CA MET A 282 0.90 4.88 -2.37
C MET A 282 2.31 5.23 -1.87
N PHE A 283 2.44 6.15 -0.91
CA PHE A 283 3.71 6.59 -0.32
C PHE A 283 3.98 6.05 1.09
N TYR A 284 3.21 5.07 1.56
CA TYR A 284 3.37 4.50 2.89
C TYR A 284 4.81 4.02 3.07
N LYS A 285 5.42 4.34 4.23
CA LYS A 285 6.80 3.97 4.55
C LYS A 285 6.96 3.22 5.87
N GLY A 286 6.04 3.38 6.82
CA GLY A 286 6.05 2.68 8.08
C GLY A 286 4.95 3.17 9.01
N GLY A 287 4.88 2.60 10.23
CA GLY A 287 3.84 2.88 11.22
C GLY A 287 2.53 2.13 10.97
N ILE A 288 1.54 2.28 11.85
CA ILE A 288 0.23 1.64 11.67
C ILE A 288 -0.65 2.53 10.80
N TYR A 289 -0.99 2.04 9.60
CA TYR A 289 -1.88 2.71 8.67
C TYR A 289 -3.33 2.58 9.12
N LYS A 290 -3.96 3.72 9.37
CA LYS A 290 -5.36 3.84 9.85
C LYS A 290 -6.30 4.40 8.77
N GLY A 291 -5.76 4.79 7.61
CA GLY A 291 -6.48 5.50 6.55
C GLY A 291 -5.82 6.84 6.20
N PRO A 292 -6.44 7.61 5.30
CA PRO A 292 -7.79 7.44 4.74
C PRO A 292 -7.86 6.29 3.73
N CYS A 293 -8.94 5.52 3.76
CA CYS A 293 -9.27 4.50 2.78
C CYS A 293 -10.75 4.11 2.93
N THR A 294 -11.30 3.40 1.95
CA THR A 294 -12.70 2.96 1.93
C THR A 294 -12.81 1.44 1.99
N SER A 295 -14.04 0.91 1.90
CA SER A 295 -14.30 -0.51 1.68
C SER A 295 -14.39 -0.89 0.19
N ARG A 296 -14.12 0.05 -0.73
CA ARG A 296 -14.06 -0.23 -2.18
C ARG A 296 -12.69 -0.79 -2.55
N VAL A 297 -12.50 -2.05 -2.20
CA VAL A 297 -11.24 -2.75 -2.38
C VAL A 297 -10.85 -2.85 -3.86
N ASN A 298 -9.55 -2.69 -4.15
CA ASN A 298 -8.98 -2.68 -5.51
C ASN A 298 -7.64 -3.44 -5.60
N HIS A 299 -7.05 -3.80 -4.45
CA HIS A 299 -5.73 -4.43 -4.37
C HIS A 299 -5.78 -5.70 -3.54
N ALA A 300 -5.01 -6.71 -3.92
CA ALA A 300 -4.91 -7.97 -3.20
C ALA A 300 -3.58 -8.06 -2.46
N VAL A 301 -3.63 -8.46 -1.19
CA VAL A 301 -2.45 -8.67 -0.33
C VAL A 301 -2.64 -9.93 0.51
N THR A 302 -1.56 -10.40 1.13
CA THR A 302 -1.61 -11.54 2.05
C THR A 302 -1.31 -11.07 3.47
N ILE A 303 -2.24 -11.30 4.39
CA ILE A 303 -2.01 -11.13 5.82
C ILE A 303 -1.14 -12.28 6.30
N VAL A 304 0.09 -11.97 6.71
CA VAL A 304 1.10 -12.92 7.20
C VAL A 304 1.27 -12.87 8.71
N GLY A 305 0.40 -12.13 9.40
CA GLY A 305 0.46 -11.99 10.85
C GLY A 305 -0.39 -10.87 11.39
N TYR A 306 -0.39 -10.77 12.71
CA TYR A 306 -0.91 -9.64 13.47
C TYR A 306 -0.17 -9.59 14.80
N CYS A 307 0.01 -8.40 15.36
CA CYS A 307 0.58 -8.23 16.70
C CYS A 307 -0.06 -7.04 17.41
N GLU A 308 0.23 -6.94 18.70
CA GLU A 308 -0.09 -5.79 19.53
C GLU A 308 1.21 -5.01 19.78
N GLY A 309 1.20 -3.73 19.39
CA GLY A 309 2.31 -2.81 19.59
C GLY A 309 2.35 -2.23 21.00
N PHE A 310 3.41 -1.49 21.31
CA PHE A 310 3.52 -0.74 22.55
C PHE A 310 2.41 0.32 22.63
N GLY A 311 1.68 0.35 23.76
CA GLY A 311 0.54 1.26 23.96
C GLY A 311 -0.83 0.65 23.63
N GLY A 312 -0.89 -0.62 23.22
CA GLY A 312 -2.14 -1.35 23.00
C GLY A 312 -2.69 -1.26 21.57
N ASP A 313 -2.01 -0.54 20.68
CA ASP A 313 -2.36 -0.48 19.26
C ASP A 313 -2.14 -1.84 18.59
N LYS A 314 -3.20 -2.40 18.01
CA LYS A 314 -3.14 -3.69 17.31
C LYS A 314 -3.05 -3.48 15.81
N TYR A 315 -2.31 -4.35 15.14
CA TYR A 315 -2.12 -4.24 13.70
C TYR A 315 -2.02 -5.60 13.02
N TRP A 316 -2.48 -5.65 11.77
CA TRP A 316 -2.20 -6.70 10.82
C TRP A 316 -0.85 -6.48 10.15
N ILE A 317 -0.17 -7.57 9.78
CA ILE A 317 1.05 -7.54 8.98
C ILE A 317 0.67 -8.02 7.58
N ALA A 318 0.60 -7.11 6.61
CA ALA A 318 0.25 -7.45 5.24
C ALA A 318 1.49 -7.43 4.34
N LYS A 319 1.75 -8.54 3.65
CA LYS A 319 2.77 -8.65 2.60
C LYS A 319 2.22 -8.06 1.30
N ASN A 320 2.97 -7.11 0.72
CA ASN A 320 2.63 -6.49 -0.56
C ASN A 320 3.51 -7.04 -1.70
N SER A 321 3.21 -6.63 -2.95
CA SER A 321 3.87 -7.08 -4.19
C SER A 321 4.57 -5.95 -4.95
N TRP A 322 5.01 -4.90 -4.23
CA TRP A 322 5.53 -3.65 -4.79
C TRP A 322 7.04 -3.42 -4.55
N SER A 323 7.81 -4.49 -4.37
CA SER A 323 9.24 -4.46 -3.97
C SER A 323 9.49 -4.07 -2.51
N ASN A 324 10.67 -4.41 -2.01
CA ASN A 324 11.17 -4.06 -0.67
C ASN A 324 11.34 -2.55 -0.44
N ASP A 325 11.40 -1.73 -1.51
CA ASP A 325 11.57 -0.27 -1.36
C ASP A 325 10.28 0.43 -0.91
N TRP A 326 9.11 -0.15 -1.23
CA TRP A 326 7.81 0.33 -0.80
C TRP A 326 7.49 -0.10 0.64
N GLY A 327 6.84 0.76 1.42
CA GLY A 327 6.46 0.43 2.80
C GLY A 327 7.65 0.14 3.72
N ASP A 328 7.35 -0.66 4.74
CA ASP A 328 8.36 -1.21 5.64
C ASP A 328 8.86 -2.52 5.03
N GLN A 329 9.92 -2.42 4.21
CA GLN A 329 10.54 -3.56 3.53
C GLN A 329 9.54 -4.40 2.71
N GLY A 330 8.57 -3.75 2.07
CA GLY A 330 7.53 -4.41 1.27
C GLY A 330 6.29 -4.83 2.05
N TYR A 331 6.21 -4.51 3.34
CA TYR A 331 5.05 -4.77 4.20
C TYR A 331 4.32 -3.47 4.56
N VAL A 332 3.04 -3.60 4.89
CA VAL A 332 2.24 -2.55 5.53
C VAL A 332 1.61 -3.09 6.81
N TYR A 333 1.60 -2.25 7.85
CA TYR A 333 0.88 -2.54 9.08
C TYR A 333 -0.45 -1.82 9.04
N LEU A 334 -1.56 -2.57 9.06
CA LEU A 334 -2.91 -2.02 9.00
C LEU A 334 -3.55 -2.09 10.39
N ALA A 335 -4.25 -1.05 10.84
CA ALA A 335 -4.92 -1.09 12.13
C ALA A 335 -5.88 -2.29 12.22
N LYS A 336 -5.86 -2.97 13.36
CA LYS A 336 -6.66 -4.16 13.65
C LYS A 336 -7.63 -3.89 14.80
N ASP A 337 -8.75 -4.61 14.81
CA ASP A 337 -9.83 -4.48 15.80
C ASP A 337 -10.44 -3.07 15.77
N VAL A 338 -10.67 -2.56 14.55
CA VAL A 338 -11.27 -1.23 14.35
C VAL A 338 -12.79 -1.31 14.47
N TRP A 339 -13.45 -0.17 14.69
CA TRP A 339 -14.92 -0.13 14.77
C TRP A 339 -15.57 -0.66 13.49
N SER A 340 -15.03 -0.26 12.33
CA SER A 340 -15.57 -0.63 11.02
C SER A 340 -15.62 -2.15 10.86
N PRO A 341 -16.81 -2.77 10.69
CA PRO A 341 -16.92 -4.21 10.49
C PRO A 341 -16.11 -4.72 9.29
N GLN A 342 -15.96 -3.89 8.25
CA GLN A 342 -15.16 -4.20 7.06
C GLN A 342 -13.65 -4.23 7.34
N GLY A 343 -13.20 -3.88 8.55
CA GLY A 343 -11.81 -3.71 8.91
C GLY A 343 -11.18 -2.48 8.24
N THR A 344 -9.90 -2.24 8.54
CA THR A 344 -9.13 -1.16 7.90
C THR A 344 -9.04 -1.38 6.40
N CYS A 345 -9.43 -0.37 5.62
CA CYS A 345 -9.43 -0.39 4.16
C CYS A 345 -10.20 -1.56 3.51
N GLY A 346 -11.19 -2.12 4.21
CA GLY A 346 -12.01 -3.21 3.69
C GLY A 346 -11.39 -4.61 3.80
N LEU A 347 -10.27 -4.76 4.53
CA LEU A 347 -9.52 -6.03 4.62
C LEU A 347 -10.37 -7.24 5.08
N ALA A 348 -11.42 -7.01 5.86
CA ALA A 348 -12.26 -8.08 6.40
C ALA A 348 -13.44 -8.43 5.49
N THR A 349 -13.62 -7.75 4.34
CA THR A 349 -14.81 -7.92 3.49
C THR A 349 -14.89 -9.27 2.77
N SER A 350 -13.76 -9.81 2.30
CA SER A 350 -13.70 -11.09 1.59
C SER A 350 -12.39 -11.84 1.88
N PRO A 351 -12.14 -12.29 3.13
CA PRO A 351 -10.92 -13.01 3.46
C PRO A 351 -11.05 -14.50 3.12
N PHE A 352 -9.97 -15.13 2.64
CA PHE A 352 -9.94 -16.56 2.34
C PHE A 352 -8.53 -17.12 2.39
N TYR A 353 -8.42 -18.43 2.56
CA TYR A 353 -7.14 -19.12 2.69
C TYR A 353 -7.18 -20.50 1.99
N PRO A 354 -6.06 -20.93 1.38
CA PRO A 354 -5.98 -22.24 0.73
C PRO A 354 -6.04 -23.37 1.75
N THR A 355 -6.44 -24.57 1.31
CA THR A 355 -6.50 -25.80 2.11
C THR A 355 -5.79 -26.94 1.38
N VAL A 356 -5.17 -27.85 2.14
CA VAL A 356 -4.62 -29.12 1.64
C VAL A 356 -5.49 -30.28 2.06
#